data_AF-A0A0M2UWD5-F1
#
_entry.id   AF-A0A0M2UWD5-F1
#
_cell.length_a   1.000
_cell.length_b   1.000
_cell.length_c   1.000
_cell.angle_alpha   90.00
_cell.angle_beta   90.00
_cell.angle_gamma   90.00
#
_symmetry.space_group_name_H-M   'P 1'
#
loop_
_entity.id
_entity.type
_entity.pdbx_description
1 polymer ?
#
loop_
_entity_poly.entity_id
_entity_poly.type
_entity_poly.pdbx_seq_one_letter_code
_entity_poly.pdbx_strand_id
1 'polypeptide(L)'
;MEIIIEKIGGVSAQQSMIEIVERKGTGHPDTLCDRAAEELSIAFSQYYLKKFGKVLHHNIDKCLLVGGRSEVCFGGGEVITPIQLIIVGRAVERVGNEKVPLEEIARETTNRWLNERLRFLKPEKNVVVETKIRTGSADLRATFDSSIPLANDTSIGVGFSPLTETESLVYHTEQFLNSTEVKRDYPMIGEDIKIMGVRVNDHIKLTIAIAFISQFISSKDAYFNTKTNLLEYIQAFVKKLTRRKVTLAINAADNYEKDVVYLTVTGTSAECGDDGQVGRGNRANGLITPYRPMTLEATAGKNPITHTGKLYNLTAGQISAR
;
A
#
# COMPACT_ATOMS: atom_id res chain seq x y z
N MET A 1 17.90 -14.23 25.06
CA MET A 1 17.19 -14.35 23.78
C MET A 1 17.11 -15.83 23.46
N GLU A 2 15.92 -16.34 23.21
CA GLU A 2 15.72 -17.72 22.78
C GLU A 2 15.75 -17.74 21.25
N ILE A 3 16.72 -18.45 20.67
CA ILE A 3 16.83 -18.65 19.22
C ILE A 3 16.75 -20.15 18.97
N ILE A 4 15.78 -20.53 18.15
CA ILE A 4 15.60 -21.91 17.70
C ILE A 4 15.80 -21.95 16.19
N ILE A 5 16.63 -22.87 15.73
CA ILE A 5 16.88 -23.09 14.31
C ILE A 5 16.45 -24.52 13.99
N GLU A 6 15.51 -24.65 13.06
CA GLU A 6 15.00 -25.93 12.61
C GLU A 6 15.05 -26.00 11.07
N LYS A 7 15.42 -27.18 10.56
CA LYS A 7 15.26 -27.48 9.13
C LYS A 7 13.82 -27.88 8.86
N ILE A 8 13.06 -27.02 8.19
CA ILE A 8 11.71 -27.35 7.75
C ILE A 8 11.72 -28.42 6.64
N GLY A 9 10.78 -29.37 6.73
CA GLY A 9 10.47 -30.31 5.66
C GLY A 9 9.36 -29.79 4.75
N GLY A 10 9.17 -30.42 3.58
CA GLY A 10 8.08 -30.12 2.65
C GLY A 10 8.52 -29.39 1.38
N VAL A 11 7.53 -29.09 0.52
CA VAL A 11 7.73 -28.43 -0.77
C VAL A 11 7.73 -26.91 -0.55
N SER A 12 8.80 -26.22 -0.96
CA SER A 12 8.85 -24.76 -0.89
C SER A 12 7.84 -24.10 -1.83
N ALA A 13 7.49 -22.83 -1.58
CA ALA A 13 6.61 -22.05 -2.48
C ALA A 13 7.08 -22.08 -3.95
N GLN A 14 8.39 -22.00 -4.17
CA GLN A 14 9.01 -22.05 -5.49
C GLN A 14 8.88 -23.43 -6.17
N GLN A 15 8.90 -24.52 -5.40
CA GLN A 15 8.78 -25.90 -5.88
C GLN A 15 7.33 -26.37 -5.98
N SER A 16 6.40 -25.66 -5.34
CA SER A 16 4.97 -25.96 -5.40
C SER A 16 4.49 -25.90 -6.86
N MET A 17 3.61 -26.84 -7.22
CA MET A 17 2.93 -26.86 -8.52
C MET A 17 2.13 -25.57 -8.74
N ILE A 18 1.53 -25.03 -7.68
CA ILE A 18 0.72 -23.82 -7.74
C ILE A 18 1.32 -22.77 -6.81
N GLU A 19 1.31 -21.52 -7.25
CA GLU A 19 1.67 -20.38 -6.43
C GLU A 19 0.82 -19.17 -6.82
N ILE A 20 0.33 -18.45 -5.82
CA ILE A 20 -0.47 -17.25 -6.00
C ILE A 20 0.22 -16.13 -5.22
N VAL A 21 0.41 -14.99 -5.88
CA VAL A 21 1.01 -13.79 -5.30
C VAL A 21 0.22 -12.58 -5.75
N GLU A 22 -0.08 -11.68 -4.83
CA GLU A 22 -0.73 -10.41 -5.13
C GLU A 22 0.10 -9.24 -4.62
N ARG A 23 0.03 -8.11 -5.32
CA ARG A 23 0.49 -6.82 -4.85
C ARG A 23 -0.53 -5.73 -5.17
N LYS A 24 -0.86 -4.95 -4.15
CA LYS A 24 -1.66 -3.72 -4.26
C LYS A 24 -0.71 -2.52 -4.35
N GLY A 25 -0.75 -1.81 -5.45
CA GLY A 25 0.18 -0.74 -5.77
C GLY A 25 -0.08 0.55 -5.00
N THR A 26 0.70 1.58 -5.29
CA THR A 26 0.76 2.82 -4.49
C THR A 26 -0.54 3.62 -4.44
N GLY A 27 -1.37 3.56 -5.49
CA GLY A 27 -2.67 4.24 -5.54
C GLY A 27 -3.86 3.38 -5.14
N HIS A 28 -3.67 2.10 -4.78
CA HIS A 28 -4.76 1.24 -4.34
C HIS A 28 -5.31 1.72 -2.99
N PRO A 29 -6.64 1.77 -2.77
CA PRO A 29 -7.25 2.30 -1.54
C PRO A 29 -6.67 1.74 -0.23
N ASP A 30 -6.50 0.41 -0.12
CA ASP A 30 -5.85 -0.20 1.06
C ASP A 30 -4.40 0.29 1.28
N THR A 31 -3.62 0.43 0.20
CA THR A 31 -2.24 0.92 0.28
C THR A 31 -2.21 2.40 0.66
N LEU A 32 -3.19 3.20 0.21
CA LEU A 32 -3.34 4.59 0.63
C LEU A 32 -3.65 4.69 2.12
N CYS A 33 -4.50 3.81 2.67
CA CYS A 33 -4.73 3.71 4.11
C CYS A 33 -3.47 3.34 4.89
N ASP A 34 -2.73 2.32 4.45
CA ASP A 34 -1.44 1.95 5.06
C ASP A 34 -0.46 3.15 5.01
N ARG A 35 -0.42 3.89 3.91
CA ARG A 35 0.46 5.07 3.80
C ARG A 35 0.02 6.21 4.71
N ALA A 36 -1.28 6.51 4.79
CA ALA A 36 -1.83 7.54 5.65
C ALA A 36 -1.47 7.29 7.12
N ALA A 37 -1.67 6.05 7.58
CA ALA A 37 -1.33 5.60 8.91
C ALA A 37 0.18 5.74 9.20
N GLU A 38 1.02 5.24 8.30
CA GLU A 38 2.47 5.26 8.48
C GLU A 38 3.06 6.67 8.45
N GLU A 39 2.67 7.50 7.48
CA GLU A 39 3.12 8.90 7.40
C GLU A 39 2.76 9.69 8.65
N LEU A 40 1.56 9.45 9.21
CA LEU A 40 1.16 10.13 10.43
C LEU A 40 1.90 9.62 11.68
N SER A 41 2.21 8.32 11.76
CA SER A 41 3.10 7.79 12.82
C SER A 41 4.50 8.40 12.73
N ILE A 42 5.05 8.55 11.53
CA ILE A 42 6.33 9.24 11.30
C ILE A 42 6.22 10.70 11.75
N ALA A 43 5.18 11.42 11.32
CA ALA A 43 5.00 12.83 11.66
C ALA A 43 4.85 13.06 13.18
N PHE A 44 4.06 12.22 13.87
CA PHE A 44 3.97 12.28 15.33
C PHE A 44 5.29 11.95 16.01
N SER A 45 5.99 10.91 15.55
CA SER A 45 7.31 10.55 16.09
C SER A 45 8.30 11.71 15.97
N GLN A 46 8.36 12.35 14.80
CA GLN A 46 9.23 13.50 14.54
C GLN A 46 8.83 14.72 15.38
N TYR A 47 7.54 15.01 15.48
CA TYR A 47 7.03 16.11 16.30
C TYR A 47 7.41 15.90 17.77
N TYR A 48 7.16 14.71 18.32
CA TYR A 48 7.49 14.38 19.70
C TYR A 48 8.99 14.45 19.98
N LEU A 49 9.81 13.90 19.08
CA LEU A 49 11.25 13.96 19.20
C LEU A 49 11.77 15.41 19.20
N LYS A 50 11.27 16.24 18.28
CA LYS A 50 11.67 17.65 18.16
C LYS A 50 11.23 18.49 19.36
N LYS A 51 10.00 18.29 19.85
CA LYS A 51 9.39 19.15 20.88
C LYS A 51 9.68 18.67 22.31
N PHE A 52 9.82 17.36 22.52
CA PHE A 52 9.94 16.75 23.85
C PHE A 52 11.17 15.85 24.02
N GLY A 53 12.04 15.76 23.02
CA GLY A 53 13.31 15.03 23.10
C GLY A 53 13.19 13.50 23.03
N LYS A 54 11.97 12.97 22.91
CA LYS A 54 11.71 11.53 22.77
C LYS A 54 10.42 11.27 21.99
N VAL A 55 10.33 10.10 21.35
CA VAL A 55 9.08 9.61 20.78
C VAL A 55 8.14 9.24 21.94
N LEU A 56 6.89 9.69 21.87
CA LEU A 56 5.86 9.38 22.84
C LEU A 56 4.89 8.33 22.28
N HIS A 57 4.14 7.69 23.19
CA HIS A 57 3.16 6.66 22.83
C HIS A 57 2.15 7.14 21.79
N HIS A 58 2.08 6.44 20.67
CA HIS A 58 1.04 6.56 19.67
C HIS A 58 0.86 5.22 18.93
N ASN A 59 -0.33 4.97 18.38
CA ASN A 59 -0.63 3.86 17.48
C ASN A 59 -1.77 4.31 16.56
N ILE A 60 -1.46 4.61 15.31
CA ILE A 60 -2.34 5.18 14.29
C ILE A 60 -2.62 4.14 13.18
N ASP A 61 -2.66 2.87 13.56
CA ASP A 61 -2.80 1.73 12.67
C ASP A 61 -4.27 1.37 12.38
N LYS A 62 -5.17 2.35 12.46
CA LYS A 62 -6.59 2.23 12.10
C LYS A 62 -6.98 3.41 11.22
N CYS A 63 -7.01 3.20 9.91
CA CYS A 63 -7.54 4.17 8.96
C CYS A 63 -8.53 3.47 8.02
N LEU A 64 -9.64 4.16 7.77
CA LEU A 64 -10.64 3.81 6.77
C LEU A 64 -10.62 4.91 5.71
N LEU A 65 -10.49 4.51 4.46
CA LEU A 65 -10.76 5.33 3.30
C LEU A 65 -12.16 4.97 2.81
N VAL A 66 -13.03 5.98 2.76
CA VAL A 66 -14.35 5.89 2.15
C VAL A 66 -14.26 6.49 0.75
N GLY A 67 -14.65 5.70 -0.25
CA GLY A 67 -14.62 6.08 -1.64
C GLY A 67 -15.47 7.32 -1.92
N GLY A 68 -14.96 8.18 -2.80
CA GLY A 68 -15.68 9.33 -3.33
C GLY A 68 -16.64 8.95 -4.47
N ARG A 69 -17.04 9.95 -5.24
CA ARG A 69 -17.75 9.77 -6.50
C ARG A 69 -17.15 10.67 -7.56
N SER A 70 -16.86 10.13 -8.74
CA SER A 70 -16.44 10.89 -9.92
C SER A 70 -17.40 10.71 -11.08
N GLU A 71 -17.46 11.71 -11.94
CA GLU A 71 -18.04 11.62 -13.29
C GLU A 71 -16.88 11.61 -14.27
N VAL A 72 -16.49 10.40 -14.69
CA VAL A 72 -15.36 10.19 -15.59
C VAL A 72 -15.84 10.10 -17.05
N CYS A 73 -15.13 10.75 -17.95
CA CYS A 73 -15.37 10.67 -19.39
C CYS A 73 -14.05 10.62 -20.14
N PHE A 74 -14.08 10.19 -21.41
CA PHE A 74 -12.89 10.26 -22.24
C PHE A 74 -12.45 11.72 -22.39
N GLY A 75 -11.16 11.99 -22.18
CA GLY A 75 -10.57 13.32 -22.21
C GLY A 75 -10.70 14.12 -20.91
N GLY A 76 -11.32 13.57 -19.84
CA GLY A 76 -11.37 14.25 -18.55
C GLY A 76 -12.41 13.70 -17.58
N GLY A 77 -13.13 14.61 -16.94
CA GLY A 77 -14.06 14.30 -15.86
C GLY A 77 -13.73 15.05 -14.59
N GLU A 78 -14.57 14.85 -13.58
CA GLU A 78 -14.47 15.58 -12.32
C GLU A 78 -14.81 14.68 -11.13
N VAL A 79 -14.16 14.93 -9.99
CA VAL A 79 -14.52 14.33 -8.71
C VAL A 79 -15.69 15.14 -8.12
N ILE A 80 -16.86 14.51 -8.01
CA ILE A 80 -18.11 15.10 -7.53
C ILE A 80 -18.21 15.05 -6.00
N THR A 81 -17.76 13.94 -5.41
CA THR A 81 -17.72 13.75 -3.96
C THR A 81 -16.31 13.38 -3.55
N PRO A 82 -15.68 14.14 -2.62
CA PRO A 82 -14.31 13.86 -2.21
C PRO A 82 -14.21 12.52 -1.49
N ILE A 83 -13.02 11.92 -1.58
CA ILE A 83 -12.61 10.77 -0.78
C ILE A 83 -12.57 11.20 0.69
N GLN A 84 -13.00 10.34 1.61
CA GLN A 84 -12.89 10.61 3.04
C GLN A 84 -11.87 9.67 3.70
N LEU A 85 -10.86 10.24 4.36
CA LEU A 85 -9.91 9.50 5.19
C LEU A 85 -10.28 9.69 6.66
N ILE A 86 -10.76 8.62 7.28
CA ILE A 86 -11.08 8.57 8.71
C ILE A 86 -9.93 7.88 9.43
N ILE A 87 -9.13 8.66 10.15
CA ILE A 87 -7.95 8.18 10.87
C ILE A 87 -8.27 8.05 12.35
N VAL A 88 -8.18 6.83 12.87
CA VAL A 88 -8.48 6.47 14.25
C VAL A 88 -7.21 5.95 14.91
N GLY A 89 -7.03 6.26 16.19
CA GLY A 89 -5.87 5.73 16.88
C GLY A 89 -5.64 6.32 18.24
N ARG A 90 -4.43 6.05 18.75
CA ARG A 90 -3.96 6.57 20.03
C ARG A 90 -2.78 7.49 19.81
N ALA A 91 -2.73 8.63 20.51
CA ALA A 91 -1.57 9.51 20.56
C ALA A 91 -1.60 10.34 21.83
N VAL A 92 -0.44 10.82 22.29
CA VAL A 92 -0.38 11.76 23.42
C VAL A 92 -0.89 13.13 22.98
N GLU A 93 -2.01 13.57 23.55
CA GLU A 93 -2.66 14.85 23.24
C GLU A 93 -2.06 16.04 23.98
N ARG A 94 -1.38 15.78 25.12
CA ARG A 94 -0.82 16.82 25.98
C ARG A 94 0.39 16.31 26.75
N VAL A 95 1.39 17.16 26.91
CA VAL A 95 2.58 16.91 27.75
C VAL A 95 2.72 18.08 28.73
N GLY A 96 2.47 17.84 30.02
CA GLY A 96 2.33 18.92 30.99
C GLY A 96 1.19 19.87 30.59
N ASN A 97 1.50 21.14 30.35
CA ASN A 97 0.53 22.14 29.88
C ASN A 97 0.45 22.25 28.35
N GLU A 98 1.42 21.71 27.61
CA GLU A 98 1.54 21.84 26.15
C GLU A 98 0.57 20.90 25.43
N LYS A 99 -0.33 21.45 24.60
CA LYS A 99 -1.23 20.66 23.73
C LYS A 99 -0.51 20.29 22.44
N VAL A 100 -0.66 19.04 22.00
CA VAL A 100 -0.12 18.53 20.74
C VAL A 100 -1.16 18.78 19.63
N PRO A 101 -0.79 19.44 18.51
CA PRO A 101 -1.73 19.78 17.43
C PRO A 101 -1.97 18.58 16.50
N LEU A 102 -2.56 17.50 17.02
CA LEU A 102 -2.71 16.23 16.31
C LEU A 102 -3.49 16.35 15.00
N GLU A 103 -4.60 17.11 15.01
CA GLU A 103 -5.46 17.31 13.84
C GLU A 103 -4.76 18.10 12.72
N GLU A 104 -4.02 19.15 13.09
CA GLU A 104 -3.24 19.96 12.16
C GLU A 104 -2.15 19.13 11.49
N ILE A 105 -1.37 18.40 12.29
CA ILE A 105 -0.33 17.48 11.80
C ILE A 105 -0.94 16.44 10.85
N ALA A 106 -2.10 15.86 11.20
CA ALA A 106 -2.76 14.86 10.37
C ALA A 106 -3.19 15.42 9.01
N ARG A 107 -3.82 16.61 8.99
CA ARG A 107 -4.25 17.28 7.76
C ARG A 107 -3.06 17.64 6.87
N GLU A 108 -2.06 18.31 7.43
CA GLU A 108 -0.87 18.76 6.68
C GLU A 108 -0.04 17.59 6.14
N THR A 109 0.17 16.58 6.98
CA THR A 109 0.90 15.37 6.58
C THR A 109 0.16 14.68 5.44
N THR A 110 -1.16 14.54 5.56
CA THR A 110 -1.99 13.86 4.56
C THR A 110 -1.98 14.58 3.22
N ASN A 111 -2.19 15.91 3.22
CA ASN A 111 -2.12 16.71 2.01
C ASN A 111 -0.74 16.63 1.34
N ARG A 112 0.34 16.68 2.14
CA ARG A 112 1.71 16.59 1.63
C ARG A 112 1.97 15.26 0.91
N TRP A 113 1.77 14.12 1.58
CA TRP A 113 2.14 12.83 0.99
C TRP A 113 1.22 12.45 -0.19
N LEU A 114 -0.06 12.85 -0.17
CA LEU A 114 -0.95 12.62 -1.31
C LEU A 114 -0.51 13.41 -2.54
N ASN A 115 -0.12 14.69 -2.37
CA ASN A 115 0.42 15.50 -3.46
C ASN A 115 1.72 14.90 -4.05
N GLU A 116 2.56 14.28 -3.21
CA GLU A 116 3.78 13.61 -3.65
C GLU A 116 3.50 12.30 -4.40
N ARG A 117 2.37 11.63 -4.12
CA ARG A 117 2.10 10.25 -4.56
C ARG A 117 1.11 10.13 -5.70
N LEU A 118 0.09 10.97 -5.77
CA LEU A 118 -0.99 10.86 -6.76
C LEU A 118 -0.97 12.10 -7.66
N ARG A 119 -0.39 11.98 -8.86
CA ARG A 119 -0.10 13.11 -9.76
C ARG A 119 -1.33 13.92 -10.16
N PHE A 120 -2.51 13.29 -10.16
CA PHE A 120 -3.75 13.89 -10.67
C PHE A 120 -4.83 14.06 -9.61
N LEU A 121 -4.58 13.64 -8.37
CA LEU A 121 -5.44 13.95 -7.23
C LEU A 121 -5.07 15.33 -6.68
N LYS A 122 -6.05 16.18 -6.39
CA LYS A 122 -5.84 17.46 -5.68
C LYS A 122 -6.35 17.31 -4.25
N PRO A 123 -5.49 16.98 -3.25
CA PRO A 123 -5.94 16.61 -1.91
C PRO A 123 -6.82 17.67 -1.26
N GLU A 124 -6.42 18.94 -1.36
CA GLU A 124 -7.16 20.11 -0.84
C GLU A 124 -8.62 20.20 -1.34
N LYS A 125 -8.92 19.62 -2.51
CA LYS A 125 -10.26 19.65 -3.13
C LYS A 125 -10.96 18.29 -3.09
N ASN A 126 -10.21 17.21 -3.16
CA ASN A 126 -10.72 15.88 -3.43
C ASN A 126 -10.62 14.94 -2.23
N VAL A 127 -10.08 15.40 -1.10
CA VAL A 127 -9.91 14.58 0.11
C VAL A 127 -10.34 15.33 1.36
N VAL A 128 -11.16 14.69 2.19
CA VAL A 128 -11.53 15.15 3.53
C VAL A 128 -10.83 14.27 4.55
N VAL A 129 -10.06 14.88 5.46
CA VAL A 129 -9.37 14.18 6.54
C VAL A 129 -10.12 14.38 7.85
N GLU A 130 -10.62 13.29 8.42
CA GLU A 130 -11.25 13.26 9.74
C GLU A 130 -10.39 12.45 10.69
N THR A 131 -10.17 12.95 11.92
CA THR A 131 -9.43 12.20 12.94
C THR A 131 -10.27 11.90 14.17
N LYS A 132 -10.13 10.67 14.69
CA LYS A 132 -10.68 10.23 15.98
C LYS A 132 -9.54 9.67 16.82
N ILE A 133 -8.58 10.52 17.12
CA ILE A 133 -7.39 10.18 17.90
C ILE A 133 -7.63 10.55 19.37
N ARG A 134 -7.28 9.64 20.29
CA ARG A 134 -7.45 9.83 21.74
C ARG A 134 -6.20 9.37 22.48
N THR A 135 -6.02 9.85 23.69
CA THR A 135 -4.94 9.37 24.56
C THR A 135 -5.05 7.84 24.79
N GLY A 136 -3.91 7.14 24.70
CA GLY A 136 -3.83 5.70 24.98
C GLY A 136 -4.09 5.38 26.45
N SER A 137 -4.28 4.12 26.82
CA SER A 137 -4.46 3.70 28.22
C SER A 137 -3.17 3.86 29.03
N ALA A 138 -3.27 3.98 30.36
CA ALA A 138 -2.13 4.31 31.20
C ALA A 138 -1.04 3.22 31.24
N ASP A 139 -1.48 1.96 31.27
CA ASP A 139 -0.66 0.75 31.17
C ASP A 139 0.14 0.69 29.86
N LEU A 140 -0.49 0.94 28.71
CA LEU A 140 0.19 0.91 27.41
C LEU A 140 1.19 2.05 27.25
N ARG A 141 0.94 3.20 27.88
CA ARG A 141 1.91 4.31 27.91
C ARG A 141 3.14 3.96 28.75
N ALA A 142 2.97 3.20 29.84
CA ALA A 142 4.07 2.81 30.73
C ALA A 142 5.13 1.92 30.04
N THR A 143 4.79 1.27 28.93
CA THR A 143 5.76 0.49 28.13
C THR A 143 6.88 1.35 27.52
N PHE A 144 6.69 2.67 27.45
CA PHE A 144 7.68 3.65 27.01
C PHE A 144 8.62 4.13 28.14
N ASP A 145 8.35 3.80 29.40
CA ASP A 145 9.04 4.37 30.57
C ASP A 145 10.26 3.55 31.04
N SER A 146 10.64 2.50 30.33
CA SER A 146 11.79 1.66 30.62
C SER A 146 13.01 1.99 29.73
N SER A 147 14.23 1.71 30.24
CA SER A 147 15.48 1.92 29.50
C SER A 147 15.59 1.02 28.26
N ILE A 148 15.05 -0.19 28.35
CA ILE A 148 14.75 -1.08 27.22
C ILE A 148 13.23 -1.09 27.07
N PRO A 149 12.66 -0.55 25.98
CA PRO A 149 11.22 -0.48 25.81
C PRO A 149 10.58 -1.86 25.95
N LEU A 150 9.50 -1.95 26.72
CA LEU A 150 8.76 -3.20 26.87
C LEU A 150 7.90 -3.46 25.65
N ALA A 151 7.69 -4.73 25.32
CA ALA A 151 6.75 -5.12 24.29
C ALA A 151 5.36 -4.57 24.63
N ASN A 152 4.75 -3.86 23.69
CA ASN A 152 3.42 -3.29 23.90
C ASN A 152 2.29 -4.35 23.82
N ASP A 153 2.56 -5.47 23.16
CA ASP A 153 1.58 -6.49 22.82
C ASP A 153 2.26 -7.85 22.55
N THR A 154 1.48 -8.92 22.65
CA THR A 154 1.88 -10.29 22.31
C THR A 154 1.62 -10.54 20.82
N SER A 155 2.53 -10.08 19.97
CA SER A 155 2.42 -10.17 18.52
C SER A 155 3.50 -11.06 17.89
N ILE A 156 3.26 -11.49 16.65
CA ILE A 156 4.22 -12.22 15.81
C ILE A 156 4.61 -11.41 14.57
N GLY A 157 5.88 -11.48 14.20
CA GLY A 157 6.41 -10.95 12.95
C GLY A 157 6.95 -12.08 12.08
N VAL A 158 6.78 -11.96 10.77
CA VAL A 158 7.22 -12.99 9.81
C VAL A 158 7.99 -12.33 8.67
N GLY A 159 9.11 -12.94 8.29
CA GLY A 159 9.94 -12.53 7.17
C GLY A 159 10.53 -13.74 6.47
N PHE A 160 10.78 -13.62 5.17
CA PHE A 160 11.39 -14.66 4.37
C PHE A 160 12.20 -14.06 3.21
N SER A 161 13.19 -14.82 2.76
CA SER A 161 14.06 -14.51 1.64
C SER A 161 14.64 -15.83 1.07
N PRO A 162 14.99 -15.89 -0.23
CA PRO A 162 14.68 -14.91 -1.26
C PRO A 162 13.21 -14.95 -1.65
N LEU A 163 12.78 -13.94 -2.42
CA LEU A 163 11.52 -14.00 -3.15
C LEU A 163 11.58 -15.14 -4.18
N THR A 164 10.46 -15.83 -4.40
CA THR A 164 10.30 -16.73 -5.54
C THR A 164 10.30 -15.94 -6.84
N GLU A 165 10.42 -16.65 -7.97
CA GLU A 165 10.34 -16.02 -9.29
C GLU A 165 8.98 -15.34 -9.54
N THR A 166 7.87 -15.93 -9.05
CA THR A 166 6.53 -15.32 -9.15
C THR A 166 6.40 -14.09 -8.25
N GLU A 167 6.92 -14.16 -7.02
CA GLU A 167 6.93 -13.04 -6.08
C GLU A 167 7.74 -11.86 -6.62
N SER A 168 8.95 -12.15 -7.12
CA SER A 168 9.82 -11.18 -7.77
C SER A 168 9.15 -10.54 -9.00
N LEU A 169 8.51 -11.35 -9.85
CA LEU A 169 7.81 -10.86 -11.03
C LEU A 169 6.68 -9.90 -10.67
N VAL A 170 5.82 -10.26 -9.71
CA VAL A 170 4.70 -9.41 -9.25
C VAL A 170 5.22 -8.12 -8.63
N TYR A 171 6.21 -8.22 -7.74
CA TYR A 171 6.79 -7.06 -7.05
C TYR A 171 7.39 -6.05 -8.04
N HIS A 172 8.30 -6.51 -8.89
CA HIS A 172 9.03 -5.63 -9.80
C HIS A 172 8.16 -5.09 -10.94
N THR A 173 7.11 -5.80 -11.36
CA THR A 173 6.18 -5.28 -12.37
C THR A 173 5.39 -4.09 -11.83
N GLU A 174 4.92 -4.13 -10.59
CA GLU A 174 4.23 -2.98 -9.98
C GLU A 174 5.19 -1.80 -9.80
N GLN A 175 6.40 -2.05 -9.30
CA GLN A 175 7.44 -1.02 -9.13
C GLN A 175 7.82 -0.37 -10.46
N PHE A 176 7.94 -1.17 -11.51
CA PHE A 176 8.21 -0.68 -12.86
C PHE A 176 7.09 0.24 -13.35
N LEU A 177 5.82 -0.19 -13.26
CA LEU A 177 4.69 0.59 -13.73
C LEU A 177 4.40 1.86 -12.91
N ASN A 178 4.82 1.88 -11.65
CA ASN A 178 4.77 3.05 -10.78
C ASN A 178 6.10 3.82 -10.67
N SER A 179 7.10 3.47 -11.48
CA SER A 179 8.37 4.22 -11.55
C SER A 179 8.19 5.59 -12.17
N THR A 180 9.00 6.56 -11.75
CA THR A 180 8.97 7.93 -12.26
C THR A 180 9.21 7.97 -13.77
N GLU A 181 10.11 7.12 -14.28
CA GLU A 181 10.42 7.02 -15.70
C GLU A 181 9.19 6.56 -16.51
N VAL A 182 8.54 5.46 -16.09
CA VAL A 182 7.34 4.96 -16.78
C VAL A 182 6.19 5.96 -16.67
N LYS A 183 6.01 6.60 -15.52
CA LYS A 183 4.96 7.63 -15.33
C LYS A 183 5.16 8.87 -16.20
N ARG A 184 6.40 9.20 -16.57
CA ARG A 184 6.71 10.32 -17.47
C ARG A 184 6.43 9.94 -18.92
N ASP A 185 6.86 8.76 -19.33
CA ASP A 185 6.76 8.31 -20.73
C ASP A 185 5.32 7.84 -21.06
N TYR A 186 4.61 7.31 -20.05
CA TYR A 186 3.24 6.82 -20.11
C TYR A 186 2.37 7.51 -19.04
N PRO A 187 2.07 8.81 -19.20
CA PRO A 187 1.36 9.59 -18.18
C PRO A 187 -0.08 9.10 -17.94
N MET A 188 -0.66 8.38 -18.90
CA MET A 188 -1.98 7.75 -18.77
C MET A 188 -2.05 6.63 -17.74
N ILE A 189 -0.93 6.04 -17.31
CA ILE A 189 -0.94 4.97 -16.30
C ILE A 189 -1.11 5.62 -14.91
N GLY A 190 -2.26 5.46 -14.28
CA GLY A 190 -2.52 5.88 -12.91
C GLY A 190 -1.76 5.06 -11.87
N GLU A 191 -1.77 5.53 -10.64
CA GLU A 191 -0.99 4.98 -9.53
C GLU A 191 -1.65 3.75 -8.88
N ASP A 192 -2.96 3.61 -9.05
CA ASP A 192 -3.70 2.41 -8.64
C ASP A 192 -3.48 1.28 -9.64
N ILE A 193 -2.57 0.39 -9.22
CA ILE A 193 -2.17 -0.79 -9.96
C ILE A 193 -2.27 -1.98 -9.03
N LYS A 194 -3.07 -2.97 -9.38
CA LYS A 194 -3.14 -4.24 -8.65
C LYS A 194 -2.66 -5.37 -9.54
N ILE A 195 -1.69 -6.14 -9.05
CA ILE A 195 -1.08 -7.25 -9.80
C ILE A 195 -1.35 -8.56 -9.08
N MET A 196 -1.90 -9.52 -9.81
CA MET A 196 -2.10 -10.89 -9.37
C MET A 196 -1.29 -11.82 -10.28
N GLY A 197 -0.32 -12.53 -9.71
CA GLY A 197 0.42 -13.61 -10.34
C GLY A 197 -0.11 -14.96 -9.90
N VAL A 198 -0.54 -15.78 -10.85
CA VAL A 198 -0.92 -17.18 -10.62
C VAL A 198 -0.01 -18.07 -11.45
N ARG A 199 0.85 -18.84 -10.79
CA ARG A 199 1.71 -19.83 -11.42
C ARG A 199 1.10 -21.20 -11.28
N VAL A 200 1.03 -21.94 -12.40
CA VAL A 200 0.72 -23.37 -12.45
C VAL A 200 1.84 -24.06 -13.24
N ASN A 201 2.59 -24.93 -12.57
CA ASN A 201 3.84 -25.49 -13.06
C ASN A 201 4.81 -24.37 -13.50
N ASP A 202 5.16 -24.34 -14.79
CA ASP A 202 6.05 -23.36 -15.42
C ASP A 202 5.31 -22.26 -16.21
N HIS A 203 4.00 -22.15 -16.04
CA HIS A 203 3.21 -21.10 -16.67
C HIS A 203 2.71 -20.10 -15.63
N ILE A 204 2.97 -18.81 -15.84
CA ILE A 204 2.50 -17.72 -14.98
C ILE A 204 1.43 -16.92 -15.73
N LYS A 205 0.24 -16.79 -15.15
CA LYS A 205 -0.75 -15.80 -15.56
C LYS A 205 -0.58 -14.57 -14.68
N LEU A 206 -0.24 -13.43 -15.29
CA LEU A 206 -0.06 -12.16 -14.60
C LEU A 206 -1.20 -11.21 -15.01
N THR A 207 -2.13 -10.98 -14.09
CA THR A 207 -3.28 -10.10 -14.30
C THR A 207 -3.00 -8.76 -13.63
N ILE A 208 -3.14 -7.68 -14.38
CA ILE A 208 -2.78 -6.33 -13.97
C ILE A 208 -4.02 -5.45 -14.12
N ALA A 209 -4.58 -4.98 -13.02
CA ALA A 209 -5.57 -3.91 -13.02
C ALA A 209 -4.82 -2.58 -12.92
N ILE A 210 -5.09 -1.65 -13.84
CA ILE A 210 -4.45 -0.34 -13.95
C ILE A 210 -5.55 0.69 -14.18
N ALA A 211 -5.70 1.62 -13.25
CA ALA A 211 -6.50 2.81 -13.47
C ALA A 211 -5.86 3.68 -14.55
N PHE A 212 -6.53 3.92 -15.67
CA PHE A 212 -6.05 4.89 -16.66
C PHE A 212 -6.54 6.30 -16.32
N ILE A 213 -5.67 7.28 -16.52
CA ILE A 213 -6.00 8.70 -16.33
C ILE A 213 -6.77 9.20 -17.54
N SER A 214 -8.02 9.61 -17.30
CA SER A 214 -9.02 9.94 -18.31
C SER A 214 -8.61 11.06 -19.26
N GLN A 215 -7.91 12.07 -18.74
CA GLN A 215 -7.48 13.23 -19.55
C GLN A 215 -6.53 12.87 -20.71
N PHE A 216 -5.86 11.71 -20.64
CA PHE A 216 -4.95 11.25 -21.70
C PHE A 216 -5.59 10.23 -22.66
N ILE A 217 -6.86 9.87 -22.45
CA ILE A 217 -7.57 8.89 -23.26
C ILE A 217 -8.79 9.56 -23.90
N SER A 218 -8.70 9.84 -25.21
CA SER A 218 -9.71 10.64 -25.93
C SER A 218 -10.94 9.88 -26.39
N SER A 219 -10.90 8.54 -26.42
CA SER A 219 -12.03 7.71 -26.86
C SER A 219 -11.90 6.26 -26.38
N LYS A 220 -12.97 5.47 -26.56
CA LYS A 220 -12.96 4.02 -26.33
C LYS A 220 -11.89 3.32 -27.17
N ASP A 221 -11.77 3.66 -28.45
CA ASP A 221 -10.74 3.05 -29.31
C ASP A 221 -9.33 3.41 -28.83
N ALA A 222 -9.12 4.66 -28.42
CA ALA A 222 -7.84 5.09 -27.84
C ALA A 222 -7.50 4.30 -26.55
N TYR A 223 -8.50 4.00 -25.71
CA TYR A 223 -8.34 3.18 -24.52
C TYR A 223 -7.82 1.77 -24.84
N PHE A 224 -8.50 1.06 -25.75
CA PHE A 224 -8.13 -0.33 -26.10
C PHE A 224 -6.83 -0.40 -26.90
N ASN A 225 -6.53 0.60 -27.72
CA ASN A 225 -5.22 0.74 -28.38
C ASN A 225 -4.11 0.97 -27.35
N THR A 226 -4.32 1.86 -26.37
CA THR A 226 -3.39 2.09 -25.25
C THR A 226 -3.12 0.79 -24.49
N LYS A 227 -4.19 0.06 -24.15
CA LYS A 227 -4.11 -1.23 -23.46
C LYS A 227 -3.29 -2.26 -24.25
N THR A 228 -3.46 -2.32 -25.57
CA THR A 228 -2.71 -3.23 -26.45
C THR A 228 -1.23 -2.87 -26.49
N ASN A 229 -0.90 -1.59 -26.71
CA ASN A 229 0.48 -1.11 -26.72
C ASN A 229 1.17 -1.34 -25.37
N LEU A 230 0.46 -1.10 -24.27
CA LEU A 230 0.97 -1.30 -22.92
C LEU A 230 1.22 -2.77 -22.62
N LEU A 231 0.40 -3.68 -23.16
CA LEU A 231 0.61 -5.12 -23.04
C LEU A 231 1.96 -5.54 -23.62
N GLU A 232 2.31 -5.05 -24.81
CA GLU A 232 3.60 -5.33 -25.45
C GLU A 232 4.78 -4.77 -24.65
N TYR A 233 4.64 -3.53 -24.17
CA TYR A 233 5.64 -2.87 -23.34
C TYR A 233 5.92 -3.64 -22.04
N ILE A 234 4.86 -4.04 -21.32
CA ILE A 234 4.99 -4.84 -20.10
C ILE A 234 5.54 -6.23 -20.42
N GLN A 235 5.12 -6.85 -21.52
CA GLN A 235 5.64 -8.14 -21.95
C GLN A 235 7.16 -8.11 -22.17
N ALA A 236 7.69 -7.01 -22.72
CA ALA A 236 9.12 -6.82 -22.90
C ALA A 236 9.88 -6.68 -21.57
N PHE A 237 9.28 -6.02 -20.56
CA PHE A 237 9.85 -5.95 -19.21
C PHE A 237 9.83 -7.31 -18.50
N VAL A 238 8.68 -7.98 -18.49
CA VAL A 238 8.46 -9.28 -17.85
C VAL A 238 9.43 -10.35 -18.36
N LYS A 239 9.69 -10.39 -19.68
CA LYS A 239 10.65 -11.33 -20.29
C LYS A 239 12.09 -11.19 -19.77
N LYS A 240 12.45 -10.05 -19.16
CA LYS A 240 13.76 -9.83 -18.54
C LYS A 240 13.85 -10.43 -17.14
N LEU A 241 12.72 -10.65 -16.48
CA LEU A 241 12.65 -11.11 -15.08
C LEU A 241 12.48 -12.64 -14.95
N THR A 242 11.93 -13.30 -15.95
CA THR A 242 11.64 -14.75 -15.89
C THR A 242 11.81 -15.42 -17.24
N ARG A 243 12.25 -16.69 -17.21
CA ARG A 243 12.27 -17.57 -18.39
C ARG A 243 10.99 -18.37 -18.57
N ARG A 244 10.11 -18.38 -17.56
CA ARG A 244 8.82 -19.08 -17.63
C ARG A 244 7.90 -18.45 -18.67
N LYS A 245 6.97 -19.25 -19.17
CA LYS A 245 5.93 -18.74 -20.07
C LYS A 245 4.98 -17.86 -19.27
N VAL A 246 4.90 -16.57 -19.60
CA VAL A 246 3.96 -15.63 -18.96
C VAL A 246 2.84 -15.25 -19.91
N THR A 247 1.59 -15.37 -19.46
CA THR A 247 0.42 -14.78 -20.11
C THR A 247 -0.01 -13.54 -19.34
N LEU A 248 -0.03 -12.39 -20.01
CA LEU A 248 -0.44 -11.12 -19.44
C LEU A 248 -1.90 -10.82 -19.76
N ALA A 249 -2.60 -10.23 -18.80
CA ALA A 249 -3.92 -9.63 -19.01
C ALA A 249 -3.98 -8.29 -18.27
N ILE A 250 -4.26 -7.22 -19.00
CA ILE A 250 -4.53 -5.89 -18.41
C ILE A 250 -6.05 -5.73 -18.29
N ASN A 251 -6.53 -5.15 -17.19
CA ASN A 251 -7.93 -4.75 -16.98
C ASN A 251 -8.93 -5.80 -17.48
N ALA A 252 -8.88 -6.98 -16.88
CA ALA A 252 -9.65 -8.14 -17.34
C ALA A 252 -11.18 -7.97 -17.24
N ALA A 253 -11.64 -6.94 -16.52
CA ALA A 253 -13.06 -6.60 -16.39
C ALA A 253 -13.60 -5.72 -17.53
N ASP A 254 -12.72 -5.15 -18.38
CA ASP A 254 -13.17 -4.30 -19.48
C ASP A 254 -14.04 -5.08 -20.48
N ASN A 255 -14.99 -4.38 -21.08
CA ASN A 255 -15.87 -4.91 -22.11
C ASN A 255 -16.18 -3.84 -23.17
N TYR A 256 -15.67 -4.04 -24.38
CA TYR A 256 -15.82 -3.08 -25.48
C TYR A 256 -17.29 -2.87 -25.90
N GLU A 257 -18.07 -3.95 -25.96
CA GLU A 257 -19.48 -3.95 -26.39
C GLU A 257 -20.41 -3.31 -25.35
N LYS A 258 -20.02 -3.33 -24.07
CA LYS A 258 -20.80 -2.78 -22.96
C LYS A 258 -20.27 -1.42 -22.47
N ASP A 259 -19.32 -0.82 -23.17
CA ASP A 259 -18.64 0.41 -22.79
C ASP A 259 -18.05 0.38 -21.36
N VAL A 260 -17.60 -0.79 -20.92
CA VAL A 260 -16.96 -0.97 -19.61
C VAL A 260 -15.45 -0.80 -19.78
N VAL A 261 -14.89 0.22 -19.14
CA VAL A 261 -13.45 0.52 -19.13
C VAL A 261 -13.02 0.94 -17.72
N TYR A 262 -11.77 0.64 -17.36
CA TYR A 262 -11.19 1.14 -16.12
C TYR A 262 -10.52 2.51 -16.34
N LEU A 263 -11.31 3.58 -16.23
CA LEU A 263 -10.91 4.97 -16.42
C LEU A 263 -11.14 5.77 -15.12
N THR A 264 -10.24 6.68 -14.80
CA THR A 264 -10.27 7.50 -13.57
C THR A 264 -9.79 8.92 -13.84
N VAL A 265 -10.26 9.90 -13.08
CA VAL A 265 -9.81 11.30 -13.13
C VAL A 265 -8.46 11.46 -12.42
N THR A 266 -8.27 10.78 -11.29
CA THR A 266 -7.19 11.02 -10.32
C THR A 266 -6.12 9.94 -10.31
N GLY A 267 -6.38 8.79 -10.95
CA GLY A 267 -5.46 7.65 -10.96
C GLY A 267 -5.64 6.65 -9.83
N THR A 268 -6.73 6.77 -9.06
CA THR A 268 -7.12 5.81 -8.02
C THR A 268 -8.59 5.45 -8.11
N SER A 269 -8.93 4.19 -7.90
CA SER A 269 -10.33 3.73 -7.76
C SER A 269 -11.05 4.33 -6.56
N ALA A 270 -10.31 4.88 -5.59
CA ALA A 270 -10.89 5.58 -4.45
C ALA A 270 -11.84 6.72 -4.87
N GLU A 271 -11.67 7.32 -6.04
CA GLU A 271 -12.56 8.37 -6.52
C GLU A 271 -13.97 7.88 -6.90
N CYS A 272 -14.13 6.57 -7.14
CA CYS A 272 -15.34 5.98 -7.70
C CYS A 272 -15.94 4.86 -6.82
N GLY A 273 -15.80 5.00 -5.51
CA GLY A 273 -16.51 4.17 -4.52
C GLY A 273 -15.73 2.97 -3.98
N ASP A 274 -14.48 2.75 -4.37
CA ASP A 274 -13.66 1.71 -3.73
C ASP A 274 -13.11 2.20 -2.38
N ASP A 275 -13.43 1.46 -1.32
CA ASP A 275 -12.97 1.73 0.04
C ASP A 275 -11.59 1.08 0.30
N GLY A 276 -10.91 1.56 1.34
CA GLY A 276 -9.63 1.02 1.79
C GLY A 276 -9.50 0.94 3.29
N GLN A 277 -8.68 0.02 3.80
CA GLN A 277 -8.41 -0.09 5.23
C GLN A 277 -6.96 -0.51 5.53
N VAL A 278 -6.40 0.05 6.61
CA VAL A 278 -5.07 -0.34 7.11
C VAL A 278 -5.01 -1.86 7.34
N GLY A 279 -3.91 -2.47 6.92
CA GLY A 279 -3.65 -3.89 7.12
C GLY A 279 -4.38 -4.83 6.14
N ARG A 280 -5.22 -4.29 5.23
CA ARG A 280 -5.88 -5.07 4.17
C ARG A 280 -5.06 -5.13 2.87
N GLY A 281 -3.91 -4.47 2.88
CA GLY A 281 -2.93 -4.46 1.80
C GLY A 281 -1.82 -5.49 1.94
N ASN A 282 -0.70 -5.14 1.33
CA ASN A 282 0.53 -5.93 1.31
C ASN A 282 1.08 -6.22 2.71
N ARG A 283 1.83 -7.31 2.87
CA ARG A 283 2.63 -7.55 4.10
C ARG A 283 3.88 -6.67 4.11
N ALA A 284 4.68 -6.75 5.18
CA ALA A 284 5.86 -5.90 5.37
C ALA A 284 6.90 -6.01 4.22
N ASN A 285 6.93 -7.14 3.52
CA ASN A 285 7.77 -7.37 2.33
C ASN A 285 7.19 -6.77 1.03
N GLY A 286 6.00 -6.17 1.08
CA GLY A 286 5.33 -5.59 -0.07
C GLY A 286 4.48 -6.56 -0.90
N LEU A 287 4.22 -7.78 -0.43
CA LEU A 287 3.41 -8.78 -1.16
C LEU A 287 2.34 -9.43 -0.28
N ILE A 288 1.35 -10.05 -0.93
CA ILE A 288 0.40 -10.99 -0.34
C ILE A 288 0.73 -12.36 -0.91
N THR A 289 1.13 -13.30 -0.04
CA THR A 289 1.75 -14.57 -0.44
C THR A 289 1.12 -15.75 0.31
N PRO A 290 -0.08 -16.22 -0.10
CA PRO A 290 -0.79 -17.31 0.56
C PRO A 290 0.00 -18.64 0.66
N TYR A 291 1.06 -18.81 -0.13
CA TYR A 291 1.96 -19.98 -0.09
C TYR A 291 3.17 -19.80 0.84
N ARG A 292 3.21 -18.71 1.61
CA ARG A 292 4.23 -18.40 2.62
C ARG A 292 3.55 -18.21 3.97
N PRO A 293 4.25 -18.44 5.09
CA PRO A 293 3.80 -17.96 6.38
C PRO A 293 3.60 -16.43 6.33
N MET A 294 2.48 -15.97 6.88
CA MET A 294 2.15 -14.54 6.97
C MET A 294 1.60 -14.23 8.36
N THR A 295 1.81 -13.00 8.80
CA THR A 295 1.12 -12.43 9.96
C THR A 295 0.06 -11.45 9.51
N LEU A 296 -1.04 -11.41 10.26
CA LEU A 296 -2.15 -10.48 10.06
C LEU A 296 -1.88 -9.11 10.69
N GLU A 297 -0.75 -8.95 11.39
CA GLU A 297 -0.34 -7.66 11.92
C GLU A 297 -0.17 -6.64 10.80
N ALA A 298 -0.93 -5.54 10.88
CA ALA A 298 -0.66 -4.36 10.09
C ALA A 298 0.62 -3.71 10.62
N THR A 299 1.59 -3.37 9.77
CA THR A 299 2.80 -2.68 10.22
C THR A 299 2.64 -1.15 10.22
N ALA A 300 1.83 -0.64 9.30
CA ALA A 300 1.60 0.79 9.11
C ALA A 300 0.96 1.46 10.33
N GLY A 301 1.50 2.62 10.72
CA GLY A 301 0.93 3.50 11.75
C GLY A 301 1.20 3.09 13.20
N LYS A 302 1.74 1.89 13.42
CA LYS A 302 2.24 1.47 14.74
C LYS A 302 3.53 2.20 15.09
N ASN A 303 3.71 2.57 16.37
CA ASN A 303 4.92 3.28 16.77
C ASN A 303 6.19 2.45 16.53
N PRO A 304 7.33 3.10 16.25
CA PRO A 304 8.59 2.43 15.96
C PRO A 304 9.42 2.08 17.21
N ILE A 305 8.86 2.16 18.44
CA ILE A 305 9.62 2.01 19.69
C ILE A 305 9.27 0.70 20.41
N THR A 306 7.99 0.48 20.70
CA THR A 306 7.50 -0.64 21.51
C THR A 306 6.66 -1.63 20.71
N HIS A 307 6.18 -1.26 19.51
CA HIS A 307 5.19 -2.10 18.84
C HIS A 307 5.77 -3.35 18.17
N THR A 308 5.60 -4.50 18.82
CA THR A 308 6.12 -5.80 18.36
C THR A 308 5.56 -6.22 17.00
N GLY A 309 4.26 -6.04 16.75
CA GLY A 309 3.66 -6.26 15.43
C GLY A 309 4.33 -5.52 14.26
N LYS A 310 4.92 -4.33 14.47
CA LYS A 310 5.73 -3.64 13.46
C LYS A 310 7.17 -4.10 13.49
N LEU A 311 7.80 -4.04 14.67
CA LEU A 311 9.23 -4.26 14.84
C LEU A 311 9.65 -5.69 14.49
N TYR A 312 8.86 -6.70 14.89
CA TYR A 312 9.18 -8.09 14.58
C TYR A 312 9.04 -8.39 13.10
N ASN A 313 8.08 -7.80 12.39
CA ASN A 313 7.98 -7.95 10.93
C ASN A 313 9.21 -7.38 10.21
N LEU A 314 9.60 -6.15 10.57
CA LEU A 314 10.79 -5.51 9.99
C LEU A 314 12.08 -6.28 10.33
N THR A 315 12.21 -6.71 11.59
CA THR A 315 13.37 -7.47 12.07
C THR A 315 13.44 -8.84 11.41
N ALA A 316 12.32 -9.57 11.30
CA ALA A 316 12.28 -10.87 10.63
C ALA A 316 12.65 -10.74 9.14
N GLY A 317 12.17 -9.68 8.46
CA GLY A 317 12.57 -9.35 7.10
C GLY A 317 14.09 -9.13 6.99
N GLN A 318 14.67 -8.32 7.87
CA GLN A 318 16.12 -8.05 7.90
C GLN A 318 16.95 -9.30 8.22
N ILE A 319 16.52 -10.14 9.17
CA ILE A 319 17.20 -11.40 9.50
C ILE A 319 17.18 -12.33 8.29
N SER A 320 16.03 -12.47 7.61
CA SER A 320 15.93 -13.37 6.46
C SER A 320 16.77 -12.92 5.26
N ALA A 321 17.02 -11.61 5.12
CA ALA A 321 17.77 -11.04 4.00
C ALA A 321 19.31 -11.09 4.18
N ARG A 322 19.81 -11.46 5.37
CA ARG A 322 21.24 -11.60 5.68
C ARG A 322 21.72 -13.01 5.41
#